data_AF-A0AAN9YVF8-F1
#
_entry.id   AF-A0AAN9YVF8-F1
#
_cell.length_a   1.000
_cell.length_b   1.000
_cell.length_c   1.000
_cell.angle_alpha   90.00
_cell.angle_beta   90.00
_cell.angle_gamma   90.00
#
_symmetry.space_group_name_H-M   'P 1'
#
loop_
_entity.id
_entity.type
_entity.pdbx_description
1 polymer ?
#
loop_
_entity_poly.entity_id
_entity_poly.type
_entity_poly.pdbx_seq_one_letter_code
_entity_poly.pdbx_strand_id
1 'polypeptide(L)'
;MTSRSLLFATCGAVLVLLLLEPQGGDAAVARVLHSLIRNNLAGTPDNFRPQRWPFDPAAARHWREEYERQNGVRGEALIERLGLGEDARTEQRRAQQAARDRGVYVSRQPRLSLHRP
;
A
#
# COMPACT_ATOMS: atom_id res chain seq x y z
N MET A 1 -65.91 22.53 22.99
CA MET A 1 -65.77 21.66 21.79
C MET A 1 -64.41 21.81 21.08
N THR A 2 -63.32 22.15 21.78
CA THR A 2 -62.04 22.54 21.16
C THR A 2 -60.86 21.61 21.49
N SER A 3 -60.95 20.82 22.56
CA SER A 3 -59.85 19.96 23.01
C SER A 3 -59.69 18.69 22.17
N ARG A 4 -60.80 18.07 21.73
CA ARG A 4 -60.77 16.86 20.87
C ARG A 4 -60.27 17.18 19.45
N SER A 5 -60.65 18.33 18.89
CA SER A 5 -60.17 18.77 17.57
C SER A 5 -58.69 19.15 17.58
N LEU A 6 -58.17 19.71 18.68
CA LEU A 6 -56.73 19.94 18.83
C LEU A 6 -55.95 18.61 18.87
N LEU A 7 -56.42 17.61 19.62
CA LEU A 7 -55.78 16.30 19.72
C LEU A 7 -55.71 15.57 18.37
N PHE A 8 -56.78 15.61 17.56
CA PHE A 8 -56.77 15.02 16.22
C PHE A 8 -55.86 15.80 15.25
N ALA A 9 -55.80 17.13 15.35
CA ALA A 9 -54.91 17.95 14.54
C ALA A 9 -53.43 17.71 14.89
N THR A 10 -53.10 17.61 16.17
CA THR A 10 -51.73 17.27 16.62
C THR A 10 -51.36 15.84 16.26
N CYS A 11 -52.29 14.89 16.37
CA CYS A 11 -52.05 13.50 16.00
C CYS A 11 -51.88 13.35 14.48
N GLY A 12 -52.64 14.10 13.67
CA GLY A 12 -52.47 14.17 12.22
C GLY A 12 -51.13 14.81 11.82
N ALA A 13 -50.71 15.88 12.49
CA ALA A 13 -49.41 16.50 12.26
C ALA A 13 -48.23 15.59 12.64
N VAL A 14 -48.35 14.85 13.76
CA VAL A 14 -47.35 13.86 14.18
C VAL A 14 -47.32 12.66 13.23
N LEU A 15 -48.48 12.20 12.75
CA LEU A 15 -48.58 11.13 11.74
C LEU A 15 -47.96 11.56 10.41
N VAL A 16 -48.19 12.80 9.96
CA VAL A 16 -47.57 13.36 8.74
C VAL A 16 -46.05 13.53 8.89
N LEU A 17 -45.57 13.92 10.08
CA LEU A 17 -44.14 14.01 10.40
C LEU A 17 -43.47 12.62 10.45
N LEU A 18 -44.16 11.59 10.97
CA LEU A 18 -43.68 10.20 10.99
C LEU A 18 -43.75 9.53 9.60
N LEU A 19 -44.64 9.98 8.72
CA LEU A 19 -44.72 9.53 7.32
C LEU A 19 -43.68 10.25 6.42
N LEU A 20 -43.04 11.31 6.92
CA LEU A 20 -41.94 12.02 6.27
C LEU A 20 -40.57 11.38 6.62
N GLU A 21 -40.49 10.05 6.58
CA GLU A 21 -39.21 9.36 6.60
C GLU A 21 -38.39 9.81 5.37
N PRO A 22 -37.17 10.35 5.55
CA PRO A 22 -36.32 10.66 4.41
C PRO A 22 -35.90 9.34 3.75
N GLN A 23 -36.47 9.06 2.58
CA GLN A 23 -36.19 7.91 1.71
C GLN A 23 -34.77 7.91 1.12
N GLY A 24 -33.75 8.20 1.92
CA GLY A 24 -32.36 8.43 1.49
C GLY A 24 -31.29 7.93 2.46
N GLY A 25 -31.63 6.97 3.32
CA GLY A 25 -30.74 6.45 4.37
C GLY A 25 -29.40 5.94 3.83
N ASP A 26 -29.40 5.16 2.75
CA ASP A 26 -28.16 4.59 2.20
C ASP A 26 -27.21 5.66 1.64
N ALA A 27 -27.74 6.66 0.92
CA ALA A 27 -26.91 7.71 0.34
C ALA A 27 -26.38 8.69 1.39
N ALA A 28 -27.09 8.88 2.50
CA ALA A 28 -26.64 9.71 3.62
C ALA A 28 -25.58 8.99 4.45
N VAL A 29 -25.81 7.72 4.80
CA VAL A 29 -24.85 6.89 5.53
C VAL A 29 -23.59 6.68 4.70
N ALA A 30 -23.70 6.39 3.40
CA ALA A 30 -22.55 6.25 2.52
C ALA A 30 -21.74 7.56 2.42
N ARG A 31 -22.40 8.73 2.38
CA ARG A 31 -21.70 10.03 2.39
C ARG A 31 -20.94 10.28 3.69
N VAL A 32 -21.53 9.96 4.84
CA VAL A 32 -20.87 10.09 6.14
C VAL A 32 -19.68 9.13 6.23
N LEU A 33 -19.86 7.87 5.85
CA LEU A 33 -18.80 6.86 5.86
C LEU A 33 -17.64 7.25 4.92
N HIS A 34 -17.98 7.68 3.70
CA HIS A 34 -17.01 8.15 2.72
C HIS A 34 -16.26 9.39 3.22
N SER A 35 -16.95 10.34 3.85
CA SER A 35 -16.33 11.52 4.46
C SER A 35 -15.38 11.13 5.59
N LEU A 36 -15.76 10.20 6.47
CA LEU A 36 -14.91 9.75 7.58
C LEU A 36 -13.67 9.02 7.07
N ILE A 37 -13.83 8.09 6.12
CA ILE A 37 -12.70 7.36 5.53
C ILE A 37 -11.75 8.33 4.82
N ARG A 38 -12.28 9.25 4.00
CA ARG A 38 -11.47 10.23 3.28
C ARG A 38 -10.68 11.14 4.22
N ASN A 39 -11.33 11.66 5.27
CA ASN A 39 -10.69 12.58 6.21
C ASN A 39 -9.61 11.90 7.07
N ASN A 40 -9.75 10.60 7.35
CA ASN A 40 -8.75 9.85 8.12
C ASN A 40 -7.60 9.32 7.26
N LEU A 41 -7.89 8.85 6.04
CA LEU A 41 -6.88 8.27 5.16
C LEU A 41 -6.05 9.34 4.43
N ALA A 42 -6.70 10.38 3.92
CA ALA A 42 -6.07 11.42 3.11
C ALA A 42 -5.84 12.73 3.88
N GLY A 43 -6.34 12.84 5.12
CA GLY A 43 -6.38 14.08 5.88
C GLY A 43 -7.49 15.02 5.41
N THR A 44 -7.69 16.13 6.12
CA THR A 44 -8.57 17.21 5.65
C THR A 44 -7.94 17.92 4.45
N PRO A 45 -8.74 18.38 3.47
CA PRO A 45 -8.23 19.13 2.31
C PRO A 45 -7.40 20.36 2.69
N ASP A 46 -7.65 20.93 3.87
CA ASP A 46 -6.91 22.08 4.43
C ASP A 46 -5.43 21.77 4.72
N ASN A 47 -5.07 20.50 4.90
CA ASN A 47 -3.70 20.09 5.18
C ASN A 47 -2.85 19.89 3.91
N PHE A 48 -3.44 20.01 2.71
CA PHE A 48 -2.68 19.92 1.47
C PHE A 48 -1.84 21.19 1.28
N ARG A 49 -0.54 21.06 1.54
CA ARG A 49 0.42 22.13 1.25
C ARG A 49 1.00 21.95 -0.15
N PRO A 50 1.19 23.05 -0.91
CA PRO A 50 1.92 22.97 -2.16
C PRO A 50 3.35 22.48 -1.87
N GLN A 51 3.66 21.28 -2.34
CA GLN A 51 4.99 20.70 -2.24
C GLN A 51 5.76 20.99 -3.52
N ARG A 52 6.92 21.63 -3.40
CA ARG A 52 7.86 21.77 -4.52
C ARG A 52 8.91 20.68 -4.40
N TRP A 53 9.05 19.89 -5.45
CA TRP A 53 10.10 18.91 -5.59
C TRP A 53 11.19 19.49 -6.49
N PRO A 54 12.47 19.47 -6.08
CA PRO A 54 13.58 19.78 -6.97
C PRO A 54 13.76 18.63 -7.96
N PHE A 55 12.93 18.61 -9.01
CA PHE A 55 13.03 17.61 -10.06
C PHE A 55 14.14 18.00 -11.04
N ASP A 56 15.24 17.25 -11.02
CA ASP A 56 16.26 17.31 -12.05
C ASP A 56 15.98 16.22 -13.11
N PRO A 57 15.61 16.60 -14.35
CA PRO A 57 15.35 15.63 -15.42
C PRO A 57 16.60 14.83 -15.82
N ALA A 58 17.81 15.33 -15.54
CA ALA A 58 19.05 14.65 -15.87
C ALA A 58 19.54 13.68 -14.77
N ALA A 59 19.09 13.87 -13.52
CA ALA A 59 19.52 13.04 -12.38
C ALA A 59 19.27 11.54 -12.62
N ALA A 60 18.13 11.19 -13.22
CA ALA A 60 17.80 9.79 -13.54
C ALA A 60 18.82 9.15 -14.50
N ARG A 61 19.30 9.90 -15.51
CA ARG A 61 20.31 9.40 -16.44
C ARG A 61 21.66 9.21 -15.74
N HIS A 62 22.08 10.20 -14.95
CA HIS A 62 23.34 10.14 -14.21
C HIS A 62 23.36 8.97 -13.21
N TRP A 63 22.30 8.80 -12.42
CA TRP A 63 22.21 7.69 -11.47
C TRP A 63 22.16 6.32 -12.15
N ARG A 64 21.56 6.25 -13.34
CA ARG A 64 21.56 5.02 -14.12
C ARG A 64 22.97 4.64 -14.57
N GLU A 65 23.70 5.59 -15.15
CA GLU A 65 25.09 5.36 -15.58
C GLU A 65 25.98 4.96 -14.40
N GLU A 66 25.83 5.63 -13.26
CA GLU A 66 26.54 5.30 -12.03
C GLU A 66 26.19 3.89 -11.53
N TYR A 67 24.89 3.57 -11.49
CA TYR A 67 24.40 2.28 -11.05
C TYR A 67 24.90 1.14 -11.94
N GLU A 68 24.80 1.30 -13.27
CA GLU A 68 25.27 0.29 -14.23
C GLU A 68 26.79 0.13 -14.16
N ARG A 69 27.56 1.21 -13.93
CA ARG A 69 29.01 1.14 -13.73
C ARG A 69 29.38 0.33 -12.48
N GLN A 70 28.61 0.47 -11.39
CA GLN A 70 28.89 -0.23 -10.13
C GLN A 70 28.36 -1.66 -10.08
N ASN A 71 27.23 -1.93 -10.74
CA ASN A 71 26.46 -3.17 -10.55
C ASN A 71 26.29 -4.00 -11.83
N GLY A 72 26.92 -3.58 -12.94
CA GLY A 72 26.72 -4.19 -14.25
C GLY A 72 25.43 -3.75 -14.92
N VAL A 73 25.25 -4.15 -16.18
CA VAL A 73 24.07 -3.73 -16.95
C VAL A 73 22.82 -4.26 -16.26
N ARG A 74 21.88 -3.36 -15.95
CA ARG A 74 20.64 -3.67 -15.21
C ARG A 74 20.87 -4.34 -13.84
N GLY A 75 22.07 -4.24 -13.26
CA GLY A 75 22.38 -4.77 -11.94
C GLY A 75 22.71 -6.27 -11.90
N GLU A 76 23.09 -6.87 -13.02
CA GLU A 76 23.44 -8.30 -13.09
C GLU A 76 24.49 -8.73 -12.05
N ALA A 77 25.55 -7.94 -11.86
CA ALA A 77 26.62 -8.25 -10.92
C ALA A 77 26.16 -8.08 -9.46
N LEU A 78 25.24 -7.13 -9.21
CA LEU A 78 24.61 -7.00 -7.89
C LEU A 78 23.75 -8.21 -7.56
N ILE A 79 22.93 -8.68 -8.51
CA ILE A 79 22.07 -9.85 -8.33
C ILE A 79 22.93 -11.09 -8.04
N GLU A 80 24.03 -11.27 -8.78
CA GLU A 80 24.97 -12.36 -8.54
C GLU A 80 25.54 -12.30 -7.10
N ARG A 81 26.07 -11.14 -6.70
CA ARG A 81 26.58 -10.92 -5.33
C ARG A 81 25.53 -11.21 -4.27
N LEU A 82 24.30 -10.73 -4.44
CA LEU A 82 23.19 -10.98 -3.52
C LEU A 82 22.89 -12.49 -3.39
N GLY A 83 22.91 -13.23 -4.50
CA GLY A 83 22.75 -14.70 -4.48
C GLY A 83 23.91 -15.43 -3.80
N LEU A 84 25.12 -14.88 -3.89
CA LEU A 84 26.34 -15.47 -3.33
C LEU A 84 26.62 -15.10 -1.87
N GLY A 85 25.95 -14.07 -1.32
CA GLY A 85 26.00 -13.64 0.08
C GLY A 85 27.38 -13.30 0.65
N GLU A 86 27.41 -12.82 1.89
CA GLU A 86 28.60 -12.22 2.51
C GLU A 86 29.29 -13.14 3.54
N ASP A 87 28.80 -14.36 3.74
CA ASP A 87 29.24 -15.32 4.78
C ASP A 87 30.56 -16.06 4.45
N ALA A 88 31.40 -15.51 3.58
CA ALA A 88 32.63 -16.11 3.05
C ALA A 88 32.46 -17.46 2.31
N ARG A 89 31.23 -17.94 2.06
CA ARG A 89 30.95 -19.18 1.30
C ARG A 89 30.61 -18.95 -0.16
N THR A 90 30.99 -17.78 -0.68
CA THR A 90 30.75 -17.33 -2.05
C THR A 90 31.20 -18.38 -3.08
N GLU A 91 32.39 -18.95 -2.95
CA GLU A 91 32.90 -19.96 -3.89
C GLU A 91 32.08 -21.26 -3.90
N GLN A 92 31.66 -21.74 -2.72
CA GLN A 92 30.80 -22.92 -2.63
C GLN A 92 29.46 -22.70 -3.34
N ARG A 93 28.90 -21.49 -3.23
CA ARG A 93 27.63 -21.14 -3.87
C ARG A 93 27.77 -20.93 -5.38
N ARG A 94 28.88 -20.36 -5.85
CA ARG A 94 29.20 -20.31 -7.29
C ARG A 94 29.33 -21.71 -7.88
N ALA A 95 30.05 -22.60 -7.20
CA ALA A 95 30.21 -23.99 -7.67
C ALA A 95 28.85 -24.72 -7.75
N GLN A 96 27.96 -24.49 -6.78
CA GLN A 96 26.61 -25.05 -6.82
C GLN A 96 25.75 -24.44 -7.93
N GLN A 97 25.85 -23.13 -8.19
CA GLN A 97 25.19 -22.49 -9.33
C GLN A 97 25.64 -23.13 -10.64
N ALA A 98 26.96 -23.25 -10.85
CA ALA A 98 27.51 -23.90 -12.04
C ALA A 98 27.08 -25.36 -12.20
N ALA A 99 26.91 -26.11 -11.09
CA ALA A 99 26.37 -27.47 -11.14
C ALA A 99 24.91 -27.49 -11.57
N ARG A 100 24.07 -26.56 -11.06
CA ARG A 100 22.67 -26.44 -11.45
C ARG A 100 22.50 -26.07 -12.92
N ASP A 101 23.32 -25.17 -13.43
CA ASP A 101 23.26 -24.72 -14.83
C ASP A 101 23.59 -25.85 -15.80
N ARG A 102 24.42 -26.82 -15.37
CA ARG A 102 24.70 -28.07 -16.11
C ARG A 102 23.63 -29.15 -15.93
N GLY A 103 22.55 -28.87 -15.20
CA GLY A 103 21.48 -29.82 -14.90
C GLY A 103 21.84 -30.86 -13.82
N VAL A 104 22.93 -30.66 -13.07
CA VAL A 104 23.33 -31.56 -11.99
C VAL A 104 22.57 -31.16 -10.72
N TYR A 105 21.60 -31.99 -10.32
CA TYR A 105 20.88 -31.79 -9.06
C TYR A 105 21.80 -32.04 -7.86
N VAL A 106 22.15 -30.98 -7.16
CA VAL A 106 22.83 -31.07 -5.86
C VAL A 106 21.78 -31.43 -4.81
N SER A 107 21.95 -32.58 -4.14
CA SER A 107 21.05 -33.03 -3.08
C SER A 107 21.00 -32.00 -1.94
N ARG A 108 19.79 -31.86 -1.37
CA ARG A 108 19.36 -30.84 -0.41
C ARG A 108 20.40 -30.60 0.69
N GLN A 109 20.89 -29.37 0.82
CA GLN A 109 21.78 -28.99 1.92
C GLN A 109 21.03 -28.98 3.26
N PRO A 110 21.70 -29.34 4.37
CA PRO A 110 21.12 -29.18 5.70
C PRO A 110 20.79 -27.71 5.93
N ARG A 111 19.58 -27.43 6.48
CA ARG A 111 19.16 -26.07 6.84
C ARG A 111 20.26 -25.43 7.67
N LEU A 112 20.87 -24.38 7.13
CA LEU A 112 21.89 -23.59 7.80
C LEU A 112 21.28 -22.98 9.05
N SER A 113 21.76 -23.41 10.22
CA SER A 113 21.51 -22.72 11.47
C SER A 113 22.06 -21.30 11.33
N LEU A 114 21.16 -20.31 11.37
CA LEU A 114 21.50 -18.91 11.55
C LEU A 114 22.20 -18.76 12.89
N HIS A 115 23.52 -18.94 12.91
CA HIS A 115 24.33 -18.47 14.03
C HIS A 115 24.46 -16.96 13.85
N ARG A 116 23.51 -16.23 14.44
CA ARG A 116 23.69 -14.81 14.70
C ARG A 116 24.71 -14.67 15.84
N PRO A 117 25.69 -13.75 15.72
CA PRO A 117 26.49 -13.32 16.87
C PRO A 117 25.61 -12.61 17.92
#